data_AF-A0A7S0C4Q4-F1
#
_entry.id   AF-A0A7S0C4Q4-F1
#
_cell.length_a   1.000
_cell.length_b   1.000
_cell.length_c   1.000
_cell.angle_alpha   90.00
_cell.angle_beta   90.00
_cell.angle_gamma   90.00
#
_symmetry.space_group_name_H-M   'P 1'
#
loop_
_entity.id
_entity.type
_entity.pdbx_description
1 polymer ?
#
loop_
_entity_poly.entity_id
_entity_poly.type
_entity_poly.pdbx_seq_one_letter_code
_entity_poly.pdbx_strand_id
1 'polypeptide(L)'
;ATEVEQTLGSVLDLCQTWDALVLIDEADVFLETRSSLELQRNALVCVMLRLLEYYSGCLFLSSNRSAERIDDAIASRITVMLGYPALNESGREQVWKNLIELVPTQPKSTTNTNTNNTTNNTTKSSRYRLEFTPQNYQTLANGYDLNGRQIKNSIVLARALSRERKLPLDMTILHRAVMAVAGEKAQAAIPKFEIGDYH
;
A
#
# COMPACT_ATOMS: atom_id res chain seq x y z
N ALA A 1 21.54 5.46 23.77
CA ALA A 1 22.17 6.28 22.71
C ALA A 1 23.49 5.67 22.25
N THR A 2 24.44 5.41 23.16
CA THR A 2 25.77 4.83 22.82
C THR A 2 25.69 3.45 22.15
N GLU A 3 24.81 2.57 22.61
CA GLU A 3 24.60 1.25 21.98
C GLU A 3 24.05 1.36 20.55
N VAL A 4 23.13 2.31 20.32
CA VAL A 4 22.57 2.59 18.99
C VAL A 4 23.65 3.14 18.06
N GLU A 5 24.48 4.07 18.56
CA GLU A 5 25.60 4.62 17.79
C GLU A 5 26.59 3.54 17.35
N GLN A 6 26.99 2.64 18.26
CA GLN A 6 27.91 1.56 17.94
C GLN A 6 27.30 0.55 16.97
N THR A 7 26.06 0.14 17.22
CA THR A 7 25.38 -0.88 16.39
C THR A 7 25.08 -0.32 15.00
N LEU A 8 24.46 0.87 14.92
CA LEU A 8 24.11 1.48 13.65
C LEU A 8 25.37 1.90 12.88
N GLY A 9 26.38 2.44 13.55
CA GLY A 9 27.68 2.73 12.92
C GLY A 9 28.30 1.49 12.28
N SER A 10 28.38 0.38 13.02
CA SER A 10 28.92 -0.88 12.49
C SER A 10 28.15 -1.40 11.27
N VAL A 11 26.81 -1.27 11.30
CA VAL A 11 25.96 -1.68 10.18
C VAL A 11 26.18 -0.78 8.96
N LEU A 12 26.24 0.53 9.15
CA LEU A 12 26.50 1.49 8.08
C LEU A 12 27.88 1.29 7.46
N ASP A 13 28.92 1.04 8.27
CA ASP A 13 30.27 0.74 7.79
C ASP A 13 30.31 -0.54 6.95
N LEU A 14 29.59 -1.59 7.38
CA LEU A 14 29.46 -2.82 6.62
C LEU A 14 28.74 -2.59 5.29
N CYS A 15 27.63 -1.86 5.30
CA CYS A 15 26.88 -1.53 4.10
C CYS A 15 27.71 -0.69 3.13
N GLN A 16 28.47 0.28 3.63
CA GLN A 16 29.40 1.07 2.83
C GLN A 16 30.49 0.19 2.21
N THR A 17 31.04 -0.75 2.97
CA THR A 17 32.07 -1.69 2.47
C THR A 17 31.52 -2.56 1.34
N TRP A 18 30.24 -2.89 1.38
CA TRP A 18 29.59 -3.77 0.39
C TRP A 18 28.85 -3.01 -0.72
N ASP A 19 28.94 -1.68 -0.75
CA ASP A 19 28.16 -0.82 -1.65
C ASP A 19 26.66 -1.13 -1.61
N ALA A 20 26.15 -1.40 -0.41
CA ALA A 20 24.78 -1.80 -0.17
C ALA A 20 23.88 -0.59 0.12
N LEU A 21 22.62 -0.70 -0.31
CA LEU A 21 21.57 0.24 0.02
C LEU A 21 21.06 -0.01 1.44
N VAL A 22 21.01 1.04 2.26
CA VAL A 22 20.45 0.98 3.61
C VAL A 22 19.04 1.57 3.60
N LEU A 23 18.06 0.85 4.17
CA LEU A 23 16.70 1.34 4.39
C LEU A 23 16.42 1.34 5.90
N ILE A 24 16.13 2.51 6.46
CA ILE A 24 15.63 2.65 7.84
C ILE A 24 14.14 2.99 7.74
N ASP A 25 13.31 2.04 8.15
CA ASP A 25 11.86 2.18 8.15
C ASP A 25 11.40 2.87 9.46
N GLU A 26 10.33 3.66 9.38
CA GLU A 26 9.72 4.36 10.52
C GLU A 26 10.71 5.21 11.34
N ALA A 27 11.58 5.96 10.63
CA ALA A 27 12.64 6.78 11.22
C ALA A 27 12.14 8.04 11.96
N ASP A 28 10.84 8.13 12.25
CA ASP A 28 10.17 9.29 12.86
C ASP A 28 10.89 9.77 14.13
N VAL A 29 11.29 8.83 15.00
CA VAL A 29 11.98 9.12 16.27
C VAL A 29 13.33 9.82 16.06
N PHE A 30 13.97 9.58 14.91
CA PHE A 30 15.25 10.17 14.56
C PHE A 30 15.12 11.49 13.81
N LEU A 31 13.97 11.73 13.15
CA LEU A 31 13.74 12.87 12.26
C LEU A 31 13.01 14.04 12.93
N GLU A 32 12.28 13.80 14.02
CA GLU A 32 11.44 14.81 14.67
C GLU A 32 12.24 15.97 15.29
N THR A 33 11.71 17.18 15.20
CA THR A 33 12.30 18.39 15.81
C THR A 33 12.63 18.18 17.29
N ARG A 34 13.77 18.72 17.74
CA ARG A 34 14.19 18.63 19.15
C ARG A 34 13.15 19.26 20.08
N SER A 35 12.80 18.56 21.15
CA SER A 35 11.93 19.06 22.22
C SER A 35 12.75 19.33 23.48
N SER A 36 12.49 20.43 24.20
CA SER A 36 13.22 20.76 25.44
C SER A 36 12.97 19.77 26.58
N LEU A 37 11.91 18.96 26.50
CA LEU A 37 11.48 18.03 27.55
C LEU A 37 12.03 16.60 27.36
N GLU A 38 12.55 16.25 26.17
CA GLU A 38 12.94 14.87 25.84
C GLU A 38 14.45 14.74 25.58
N LEU A 39 15.23 14.74 26.66
CA LEU A 39 16.69 14.63 26.60
C LEU A 39 17.18 13.36 25.87
N GLN A 40 16.49 12.23 26.09
CA GLN A 40 16.86 10.94 25.48
C GLN A 40 16.61 10.91 23.97
N ARG A 41 15.53 11.54 23.49
CA ARG A 41 15.26 11.68 22.05
C ARG A 41 16.27 12.60 21.40
N ASN A 42 16.55 13.74 22.02
CA ASN A 42 17.56 14.68 21.51
C ASN A 42 18.93 14.03 21.38
N ALA A 43 19.31 13.13 22.31
CA ALA A 43 20.54 12.37 22.20
C ALA A 43 20.56 11.44 20.96
N LEU A 44 19.44 10.78 20.64
CA LEU A 44 19.31 9.94 19.45
C LEU A 44 19.36 10.77 18.15
N VAL A 45 18.69 11.92 18.12
CA VAL A 45 18.74 12.87 16.99
C VAL A 45 20.18 13.36 16.76
N CYS A 46 20.93 13.68 17.82
CA CYS A 46 22.34 14.05 17.70
C CYS A 46 23.22 12.92 17.14
N VAL A 47 22.98 11.67 17.55
CA VAL A 47 23.68 10.50 16.99
C VAL A 47 23.33 10.33 15.51
N MET A 48 22.05 10.44 15.15
CA MET A 48 21.60 10.33 13.76
C MET A 48 22.25 11.38 12.85
N LEU A 49 22.30 12.64 13.29
CA LEU A 49 22.96 13.72 12.57
C LEU A 49 24.44 13.43 12.29
N ARG A 50 25.13 12.86 13.28
CA ARG A 50 26.53 12.44 13.13
C ARG A 50 26.64 11.35 12.07
N LEU A 51 25.81 10.31 12.15
CA LEU A 51 25.85 9.20 11.19
C LEU A 51 25.53 9.65 9.76
N LEU A 52 24.55 10.54 9.58
CA LEU A 52 24.21 11.12 8.27
C LEU A 52 25.32 11.98 7.67
N GLU A 53 26.17 12.59 8.50
CA GLU A 53 27.29 13.43 8.03
C GLU A 53 28.48 12.60 7.57
N TYR A 54 28.75 11.46 8.21
CA TYR A 54 29.90 10.61 7.88
C TYR A 54 29.58 9.49 6.90
N TYR A 55 28.32 9.09 6.77
CA TYR A 55 27.93 7.99 5.90
C TYR A 55 28.08 8.37 4.42
N SER A 56 28.92 7.62 3.70
CA SER A 56 29.24 7.88 2.28
C SER A 56 28.48 6.95 1.30
N GLY A 57 27.45 6.24 1.78
CA GLY A 57 26.66 5.32 0.96
C GLY A 57 25.24 5.82 0.64
N CYS A 58 24.41 4.95 0.07
CA CYS A 58 23.01 5.26 -0.21
C CYS A 58 22.10 4.87 0.96
N LEU A 59 21.41 5.86 1.53
CA LEU A 59 20.50 5.68 2.67
C LEU A 59 19.09 6.15 2.30
N PHE A 60 18.11 5.28 2.51
CA PHE A 60 16.69 5.60 2.42
C PHE A 60 16.09 5.61 3.82
N LEU A 61 15.33 6.67 4.11
CA LEU A 61 14.57 6.80 5.34
C LEU A 61 13.09 6.84 4.96
N SER A 62 12.28 6.01 5.60
CA SER A 62 10.82 6.15 5.55
C SER A 62 10.35 6.85 6.83
N SER A 63 9.32 7.68 6.72
CA SER A 63 8.69 8.35 7.85
C SER A 63 7.21 8.53 7.60
N ASN A 64 6.42 8.37 8.66
CA ASN A 64 4.98 8.65 8.63
C ASN A 64 4.67 10.11 9.02
N ARG A 65 5.70 10.93 9.28
CA ARG A 65 5.54 12.34 9.63
C ARG A 65 5.59 13.22 8.39
N SER A 66 4.85 14.32 8.44
CA SER A 66 4.93 15.35 7.41
C SER A 66 6.34 15.96 7.40
N ALA A 67 6.82 16.30 6.22
CA ALA A 67 8.11 16.97 6.00
C ALA A 67 8.30 18.22 6.88
N GLU A 68 7.21 18.92 7.19
CA GLU A 68 7.18 20.13 8.04
C GLU A 68 7.62 19.90 9.50
N ARG A 69 7.67 18.65 9.97
CA ARG A 69 8.07 18.30 11.35
C ARG A 69 9.49 17.75 11.45
N ILE A 70 10.22 17.74 10.34
CA ILE A 70 11.61 17.28 10.32
C ILE A 70 12.52 18.38 10.87
N ASP A 71 13.52 18.02 11.66
CA ASP A 71 14.54 18.94 12.16
C ASP A 71 15.34 19.55 10.99
N ASP A 72 15.49 20.89 10.98
CA ASP A 72 16.16 21.62 9.89
C ASP A 72 17.61 21.15 9.64
N ALA A 73 18.32 20.70 10.68
CA ALA A 73 19.69 20.21 10.55
C ALA A 73 19.74 18.81 9.92
N ILE A 74 18.67 18.03 10.04
CA ILE A 74 18.55 16.75 9.34
C ILE A 74 18.11 17.00 7.90
N ALA A 75 17.12 17.87 7.70
CA ALA A 75 16.62 18.21 6.37
C ALA A 75 17.74 18.73 5.45
N SER A 76 18.70 19.50 5.98
CA SER A 76 19.85 19.98 5.21
C SER A 76 20.84 18.88 4.78
N ARG A 77 20.80 17.71 5.41
CA ARG A 77 21.62 16.53 5.06
C ARG A 77 20.87 15.53 4.16
N ILE A 78 19.57 15.75 3.89
CA ILE A 78 18.77 14.91 3.01
C ILE A 78 18.90 15.44 1.57
N THR A 79 19.40 14.61 0.66
CA THR A 79 19.55 14.99 -0.76
C THR A 79 18.21 15.13 -1.47
N VAL A 80 17.27 14.22 -1.21
CA VAL A 80 15.95 14.19 -1.84
C VAL A 80 14.90 13.84 -0.79
N MET A 81 13.86 14.67 -0.71
CA MET A 81 12.72 14.44 0.16
C MET A 81 11.48 14.17 -0.70
N LEU A 82 10.92 12.96 -0.58
CA LEU A 82 9.74 12.55 -1.34
C LEU A 82 8.50 12.60 -0.45
N GLY A 83 7.66 13.61 -0.68
CA GLY A 83 6.35 13.70 -0.06
C GLY A 83 5.35 12.82 -0.82
N TYR A 84 4.67 11.92 -0.12
CA TYR A 84 3.58 11.12 -0.68
C TYR A 84 2.23 11.68 -0.19
N PRO A 85 1.58 12.57 -0.96
CA PRO A 85 0.26 13.08 -0.59
C PRO A 85 -0.80 11.97 -0.66
N ALA A 86 -1.96 12.24 -0.06
CA ALA A 86 -3.12 11.36 -0.21
C ALA A 86 -3.48 11.21 -1.70
N LEU A 87 -3.94 10.01 -2.06
CA LEU A 87 -4.32 9.68 -3.44
C LEU A 87 -5.52 10.51 -3.87
N ASN A 88 -5.38 11.28 -4.97
CA ASN A 88 -6.51 11.90 -5.64
C ASN A 88 -7.36 10.85 -6.39
N GLU A 89 -8.53 11.24 -6.89
CA GLU A 89 -9.47 10.36 -7.60
C GLU A 89 -8.79 9.58 -8.74
N SER A 90 -8.06 10.29 -9.61
CA SER A 90 -7.33 9.67 -10.72
C SER A 90 -6.23 8.69 -10.25
N GLY A 91 -5.51 9.03 -9.17
CA GLY A 91 -4.52 8.16 -8.56
C GLY A 91 -5.14 6.90 -7.97
N ARG A 92 -6.30 7.02 -7.31
CA ARG A 92 -7.05 5.85 -6.82
C ARG A 92 -7.52 4.97 -7.98
N GLU A 93 -8.04 5.56 -9.05
CA GLU A 93 -8.45 4.82 -10.27
C GLU A 93 -7.28 4.01 -10.84
N GLN A 94 -6.10 4.62 -10.98
CA GLN A 94 -4.90 3.96 -11.47
C GLN A 94 -4.45 2.82 -10.54
N VAL A 95 -4.45 3.04 -9.22
CA VAL A 95 -4.09 2.01 -8.24
C VAL A 95 -5.07 0.85 -8.30
N TRP A 96 -6.37 1.12 -8.39
CA TRP A 96 -7.41 0.10 -8.57
C TRP A 96 -7.19 -0.71 -9.84
N LYS A 97 -6.98 -0.03 -10.97
CA LYS A 97 -6.72 -0.66 -12.26
C LYS A 97 -5.49 -1.57 -12.20
N ASN A 98 -4.35 -1.03 -11.75
CA ASN A 98 -3.09 -1.77 -11.66
C ASN A 98 -3.22 -3.01 -10.79
N LEU A 99 -3.92 -2.92 -9.65
CA LEU A 99 -4.06 -4.06 -8.74
C LEU A 99 -5.10 -5.09 -9.18
N ILE A 100 -6.17 -4.67 -9.87
CA ILE A 100 -7.19 -5.58 -10.42
C ILE A 100 -6.66 -6.29 -11.66
N GLU A 101 -5.87 -5.62 -12.49
CA GLU A 101 -5.25 -6.21 -13.68
C GLU A 101 -4.22 -7.30 -13.37
N LEU A 102 -3.66 -7.32 -12.15
CA LEU A 102 -2.86 -8.45 -11.66
C LEU A 102 -3.66 -9.76 -11.53
N VAL A 103 -5.00 -9.69 -11.51
CA VAL A 103 -5.87 -10.86 -11.50
C VAL A 103 -6.22 -11.25 -12.95
N PRO A 104 -5.92 -12.50 -13.36
CA PRO A 104 -6.17 -12.93 -14.73
C PRO A 104 -7.67 -12.93 -15.03
N THR A 105 -8.04 -12.49 -16.24
CA THR A 105 -9.41 -12.59 -16.73
C THR A 105 -9.75 -14.05 -17.07
N GLN A 106 -11.03 -14.41 -17.00
CA GLN A 106 -11.46 -15.72 -17.47
C GLN A 106 -11.09 -15.86 -18.96
N PRO A 107 -10.51 -16.99 -19.39
CA PRO A 107 -10.27 -17.22 -20.81
C PRO A 107 -11.63 -17.18 -21.52
N LYS A 108 -11.80 -16.23 -22.44
CA LYS A 108 -12.96 -16.19 -23.34
C LYS A 108 -12.95 -17.54 -24.06
N SER A 109 -13.93 -18.40 -23.80
CA SER A 109 -14.07 -19.64 -24.56
C SER A 109 -14.33 -19.24 -26.00
N THR A 110 -13.30 -19.23 -26.83
CA THR A 110 -13.47 -19.11 -28.28
C THR A 110 -14.37 -20.25 -28.70
N THR A 111 -15.56 -19.90 -29.16
CA THR A 111 -16.59 -20.81 -29.63
C THR A 111 -16.08 -21.61 -30.82
N ASN A 112 -15.38 -22.70 -30.57
CA ASN A 112 -15.22 -23.77 -31.54
C ASN A 112 -16.13 -24.91 -31.10
N THR A 113 -17.05 -25.21 -32.00
CA THR A 113 -18.15 -26.17 -31.91
C THR A 113 -17.69 -27.56 -31.49
N ASN A 114 -18.56 -28.20 -30.70
CA ASN A 114 -18.67 -29.65 -30.48
C ASN A 114 -17.54 -30.32 -29.67
N THR A 115 -17.74 -30.41 -28.35
CA THR A 115 -17.49 -31.65 -27.61
C THR A 115 -18.22 -31.57 -26.27
N ASN A 116 -19.28 -32.38 -26.14
CA ASN A 116 -19.96 -32.62 -24.87
C ASN A 116 -19.01 -33.36 -23.93
N ASN A 117 -18.31 -32.63 -23.07
CA ASN A 117 -17.69 -33.12 -21.84
C ASN A 117 -17.54 -31.94 -20.87
N THR A 118 -18.70 -31.44 -20.44
CA THR A 118 -18.82 -30.38 -19.43
C THR A 118 -18.57 -30.97 -18.04
N THR A 119 -17.32 -31.29 -17.72
CA THR A 119 -16.88 -31.30 -16.32
C THR A 119 -16.71 -29.85 -15.89
N ASN A 120 -17.75 -29.32 -15.24
CA ASN A 120 -17.78 -27.99 -14.63
C ASN A 120 -16.64 -27.87 -13.59
N ASN A 121 -15.47 -27.38 -14.02
CA ASN A 121 -14.37 -27.04 -13.14
C ASN A 121 -14.68 -25.72 -12.38
N THR A 122 -15.75 -25.72 -11.58
CA THR A 122 -16.17 -24.59 -10.73
C THR A 122 -15.05 -24.12 -9.78
N THR A 123 -14.16 -25.03 -9.40
CA THR A 123 -12.98 -24.77 -8.57
C THR A 123 -11.91 -23.90 -9.23
N LYS A 124 -11.92 -23.75 -10.57
CA LYS A 124 -11.00 -22.85 -11.28
C LYS A 124 -11.58 -21.45 -11.49
N SER A 125 -12.91 -21.27 -11.36
CA SER A 125 -13.59 -19.99 -11.58
C SER A 125 -13.11 -18.88 -10.63
N SER A 126 -12.86 -19.22 -9.37
CA SER A 126 -12.39 -18.28 -8.34
C SER A 126 -10.95 -17.80 -8.51
N ARG A 127 -10.22 -18.28 -9.52
CA ARG A 127 -8.88 -17.77 -9.87
C ARG A 127 -8.96 -16.58 -10.82
N TYR A 128 -10.12 -16.32 -11.38
CA TYR A 128 -10.30 -15.35 -12.45
C TYR A 128 -11.23 -14.22 -12.03
N ARG A 129 -11.07 -13.08 -12.70
CA ARG A 129 -11.98 -11.94 -12.60
C ARG A 129 -12.93 -11.87 -13.79
N LEU A 130 -14.12 -11.29 -13.59
CA LEU A 130 -14.98 -10.84 -14.69
C LEU A 130 -14.36 -9.64 -15.41
N GLU A 131 -14.84 -9.29 -16.60
CA GLU A 131 -14.34 -8.12 -17.34
C GLU A 131 -14.79 -6.83 -16.63
N PHE A 132 -13.83 -6.00 -16.21
CA PHE A 132 -14.10 -4.72 -15.54
C PHE A 132 -14.15 -3.61 -16.57
N THR A 133 -15.26 -2.87 -16.63
CA THR A 133 -15.46 -1.74 -17.55
C THR A 133 -14.84 -0.47 -16.95
N PRO A 134 -14.33 0.48 -17.76
CA PRO A 134 -13.79 1.76 -17.27
C PRO A 134 -14.66 2.50 -16.24
N GLN A 135 -16.00 2.47 -16.41
CA GLN A 135 -16.95 3.09 -15.49
C GLN A 135 -16.94 2.45 -14.08
N ASN A 136 -16.57 1.16 -13.97
CA ASN A 136 -16.52 0.52 -12.67
C ASN A 136 -15.30 0.99 -11.86
N TYR A 137 -14.16 1.27 -12.52
CA TYR A 137 -13.00 1.84 -11.83
C TYR A 137 -13.27 3.27 -11.36
N GLN A 138 -13.96 4.08 -12.17
CA GLN A 138 -14.41 5.42 -11.77
C GLN A 138 -15.38 5.34 -10.57
N THR A 139 -16.31 4.39 -10.57
CA THR A 139 -17.22 4.19 -9.43
C THR A 139 -16.46 3.85 -8.13
N LEU A 140 -15.40 3.03 -8.21
CA LEU A 140 -14.56 2.70 -7.06
C LEU A 140 -13.68 3.87 -6.61
N ALA A 141 -13.18 4.68 -7.55
CA ALA A 141 -12.34 5.85 -7.26
C ALA A 141 -13.13 6.99 -6.61
N ASN A 142 -14.39 7.18 -7.03
CA ASN A 142 -15.25 8.28 -6.61
C ASN A 142 -16.03 7.91 -5.34
N GLY A 143 -16.47 6.66 -5.22
CA GLY A 143 -17.27 6.19 -4.10
C GLY A 143 -16.49 5.98 -2.79
N TYR A 144 -15.15 5.80 -2.86
CA TYR A 144 -14.33 5.51 -1.69
C TYR A 144 -13.07 6.37 -1.60
N ASP A 145 -12.91 7.05 -0.48
CA ASP A 145 -11.67 7.74 -0.13
C ASP A 145 -10.73 6.80 0.62
N LEU A 146 -9.98 5.98 -0.13
CA LEU A 146 -9.10 4.94 0.40
C LEU A 146 -7.64 5.24 0.12
N ASN A 147 -6.78 4.88 1.08
CA ASN A 147 -5.34 4.85 0.87
C ASN A 147 -4.92 3.58 0.09
N GLY A 148 -3.70 3.60 -0.47
CA GLY A 148 -3.19 2.48 -1.27
C GLY A 148 -3.14 1.14 -0.51
N ARG A 149 -2.91 1.17 0.81
CA ARG A 149 -2.92 -0.03 1.68
C ARG A 149 -4.33 -0.61 1.82
N GLN A 150 -5.35 0.24 2.01
CA GLN A 150 -6.75 -0.15 2.08
C GLN A 150 -7.23 -0.72 0.75
N ILE A 151 -6.86 -0.11 -0.39
CA ILE A 151 -7.17 -0.63 -1.72
C ILE A 151 -6.57 -2.03 -1.90
N LYS A 152 -5.27 -2.20 -1.61
CA LYS A 152 -4.59 -3.50 -1.68
C LYS A 152 -5.25 -4.54 -0.78
N ASN A 153 -5.53 -4.18 0.47
CA ASN A 153 -6.19 -5.08 1.43
C ASN A 153 -7.59 -5.49 0.96
N SER A 154 -8.33 -4.56 0.36
CA SER A 154 -9.67 -4.83 -0.20
C SER A 154 -9.60 -5.87 -1.31
N ILE A 155 -8.60 -5.79 -2.19
CA ILE A 155 -8.40 -6.78 -3.27
C ILE A 155 -7.97 -8.14 -2.71
N VAL A 156 -7.06 -8.14 -1.73
CA VAL A 156 -6.63 -9.37 -1.05
C VAL A 156 -7.83 -10.06 -0.40
N LEU A 157 -8.67 -9.31 0.29
CA LEU A 157 -9.89 -9.82 0.91
C LEU A 157 -10.91 -10.28 -0.15
N ALA A 158 -11.12 -9.51 -1.21
CA ALA A 158 -12.05 -9.88 -2.28
C ALA A 158 -11.64 -11.20 -2.96
N ARG A 159 -10.34 -11.43 -3.14
CA ARG A 159 -9.80 -12.71 -3.65
C ARG A 159 -10.03 -13.86 -2.66
N ALA A 160 -9.88 -13.61 -1.35
CA ALA A 160 -10.17 -14.61 -0.34
C ALA A 160 -11.66 -15.01 -0.35
N LEU A 161 -12.56 -14.02 -0.41
CA LEU A 161 -14.01 -14.23 -0.50
C LEU A 161 -14.43 -14.95 -1.79
N SER A 162 -13.83 -14.58 -2.92
CA SER A 162 -14.03 -15.25 -4.21
C SER A 162 -13.61 -16.73 -4.14
N ARG A 163 -12.48 -17.03 -3.50
CA ARG A 163 -12.00 -18.42 -3.29
C ARG A 163 -12.92 -19.23 -2.39
N GLU A 164 -13.42 -18.63 -1.31
CA GLU A 164 -14.36 -19.27 -0.39
C GLU A 164 -15.68 -19.62 -1.08
N ARG A 165 -16.21 -18.67 -1.86
CA ARG A 165 -17.50 -18.84 -2.55
C ARG A 165 -17.41 -19.58 -3.89
N LYS A 166 -16.20 -19.89 -4.37
CA LYS A 166 -15.92 -20.48 -5.70
C LYS A 166 -16.49 -19.66 -6.87
N LEU A 167 -16.74 -18.38 -6.65
CA LEU A 167 -17.24 -17.43 -7.65
C LEU A 167 -16.07 -16.61 -8.20
N PRO A 168 -16.13 -16.14 -9.46
CA PRO A 168 -15.10 -15.24 -9.97
C PRO A 168 -15.11 -13.91 -9.20
N LEU A 169 -14.01 -13.16 -9.28
CA LEU A 169 -13.95 -11.82 -8.69
C LEU A 169 -14.91 -10.91 -9.46
N ASP A 170 -15.97 -10.49 -8.77
CA ASP A 170 -17.02 -9.60 -9.26
C ASP A 170 -17.08 -8.31 -8.44
N MET A 171 -17.69 -7.27 -9.02
CA MET A 171 -17.88 -5.97 -8.38
C MET A 171 -18.67 -6.07 -7.07
N THR A 172 -19.65 -6.97 -6.94
CA THR A 172 -20.38 -7.16 -5.68
C THR A 172 -19.48 -7.72 -4.58
N ILE A 173 -18.58 -8.65 -4.90
CA ILE A 173 -17.61 -9.20 -3.93
C ILE A 173 -16.60 -8.14 -3.55
N LEU A 174 -16.13 -7.36 -4.53
CA LEU A 174 -15.18 -6.28 -4.30
C LEU A 174 -15.79 -5.19 -3.41
N HIS A 175 -17.04 -4.80 -3.67
CA HIS A 175 -17.77 -3.84 -2.83
C HIS A 175 -17.87 -4.32 -1.38
N ARG A 176 -18.25 -5.59 -1.16
CA ARG A 176 -18.31 -6.18 0.19
C ARG A 176 -16.94 -6.19 0.88
N ALA A 177 -15.87 -6.49 0.14
CA ALA A 177 -14.52 -6.47 0.67
C ALA A 177 -14.07 -5.05 1.04
N VAL A 178 -14.38 -4.05 0.20
CA VAL A 178 -14.11 -2.64 0.49
C VAL A 178 -14.86 -2.19 1.74
N MET A 179 -16.14 -2.52 1.86
CA MET A 179 -16.95 -2.23 3.06
C MET A 179 -16.34 -2.84 4.32
N ALA A 180 -15.88 -4.09 4.24
CA ALA A 180 -15.25 -4.76 5.38
C ALA A 180 -13.90 -4.15 5.78
N VAL A 181 -13.12 -3.61 4.84
CA VAL A 181 -11.79 -3.02 5.10
C VAL A 181 -11.88 -1.55 5.53
N ALA A 182 -12.80 -0.79 4.93
CA ALA A 182 -12.89 0.65 5.10
C ALA A 182 -13.95 1.09 6.14
N GLY A 183 -14.87 0.18 6.50
CA GLY A 183 -16.02 0.47 7.36
C GLY A 183 -17.04 1.40 6.70
N GLU A 184 -18.18 1.61 7.37
CA GLU A 184 -19.29 2.44 6.86
C GLU A 184 -18.90 3.91 6.62
N LYS A 185 -17.79 4.38 7.21
CA LYS A 185 -17.32 5.77 7.15
C LYS A 185 -16.59 6.15 5.86
N ALA A 186 -16.25 5.17 5.01
CA ALA A 186 -15.52 5.43 3.76
C ALA A 186 -16.43 5.72 2.55
N GLN A 187 -17.75 5.74 2.75
CA GLN A 187 -18.72 5.94 1.68
C GLN A 187 -18.86 7.45 1.41
N ALA A 188 -18.10 7.95 0.43
CA ALA A 188 -18.33 9.28 -0.10
C ALA A 188 -19.52 9.19 -1.09
N ALA A 189 -20.70 9.57 -0.60
CA ALA A 189 -21.87 9.96 -1.39
C ALA A 189 -22.19 9.13 -2.65
N ILE A 190 -22.64 7.88 -2.48
CA ILE A 190 -23.46 7.17 -3.48
C ILE A 190 -24.65 6.53 -2.73
N PRO A 191 -25.90 6.64 -3.23
CA PRO A 191 -27.07 6.10 -2.56
C PRO A 191 -26.93 4.58 -2.40
N LYS A 192 -27.41 4.08 -1.25
CA LYS A 192 -27.49 2.66 -0.90
C LYS A 192 -27.92 1.85 -2.13
N PHE A 193 -26.99 1.10 -2.71
CA PHE A 193 -27.39 -0.03 -3.53
C PHE A 193 -27.99 -1.03 -2.55
N GLU A 194 -29.32 -1.09 -2.50
CA GLU A 194 -30.06 -2.15 -1.83
C GLU A 194 -29.50 -3.48 -2.32
N ILE A 195 -28.78 -4.14 -1.41
CA ILE A 195 -28.38 -5.52 -1.60
C ILE A 195 -29.69 -6.29 -1.50
N GLY A 196 -30.30 -6.57 -2.66
CA GLY A 196 -31.36 -7.55 -2.75
C GLY A 196 -30.86 -8.86 -2.17
N ASP A 197 -31.52 -9.30 -1.11
CA ASP A 197 -31.38 -10.62 -0.54
C ASP A 197 -31.61 -11.66 -1.65
N TYR A 198 -30.54 -12.35 -2.02
CA TYR A 198 -30.66 -13.63 -2.72
C TYR A 198 -30.40 -14.72 -1.69
N HIS A 199 -31.51 -15.20 -1.13
CA HIS A 199 -31.63 -16.51 -0.48
C HIS A 199 -31.23 -17.64 -1.43
#